data_AF-A0A2V3JIS2-F1
#
_entry.id   AF-A0A2V3JIS2-F1
#
_cell.length_a   1.000
_cell.length_b   1.000
_cell.length_c   1.000
_cell.angle_alpha   90.00
_cell.angle_beta   90.00
_cell.angle_gamma   90.00
#
_symmetry.space_group_name_H-M   'P 1'
#
loop_
_entity.id
_entity.type
_entity.pdbx_description
1 polymer ?
#
loop_
_entity_poly.entity_id
_entity_poly.type
_entity_poly.pdbx_seq_one_letter_code
_entity_poly.pdbx_strand_id
1 'polypeptide(L)'
;MSGIQESVIIRTVVRIIVPFIQLFALYVIMHGASGPGGGFQGGVIFGAAIILYAMIFGIGEGKKKMSDALDKILASTGLTIYAATGLICIVCGGMFLQYGAVPLIPDNPAEVSKYLIDLVEIGIGITVLAVMISLFFNVSPPESEPEEAEE
;
A
#
# COMPACT_ATOMS: atom_id res chain seq x y z
N MET A 1 9.25 -23.94 7.78
CA MET A 1 8.16 -22.95 7.95
C MET A 1 6.91 -23.53 8.61
N SER A 2 6.71 -24.87 8.62
CA SER A 2 5.55 -25.54 9.24
C SER A 2 5.35 -25.18 10.73
N GLY A 3 6.40 -25.26 11.56
CA GLY A 3 6.28 -24.99 13.00
C GLY A 3 5.85 -23.56 13.38
N ILE A 4 6.10 -22.56 12.53
CA ILE A 4 5.64 -21.17 12.75
C ILE A 4 4.17 -21.03 12.36
N GLN A 5 3.77 -21.66 11.25
CA GLN A 5 2.40 -21.63 10.77
C GLN A 5 1.44 -22.45 11.65
N GLU A 6 1.92 -23.45 12.37
CA GLU A 6 1.10 -24.26 13.29
C GLU A 6 0.98 -23.64 14.69
N SER A 7 1.77 -22.62 15.01
CA SER A 7 1.72 -21.96 16.32
C SER A 7 0.45 -21.13 16.50
N VAL A 8 -0.42 -21.59 17.40
CA VAL A 8 -1.64 -20.88 17.81
C VAL A 8 -1.33 -19.48 18.36
N ILE A 9 -0.22 -19.35 19.09
CA ILE A 9 0.22 -18.06 19.66
C ILE A 9 0.55 -17.08 18.54
N ILE A 10 1.38 -17.48 17.58
CA ILE A 10 1.80 -16.61 16.47
C ILE A 10 0.59 -16.21 15.62
N ARG A 11 -0.27 -17.17 15.26
CA ARG A 11 -1.52 -16.87 14.52
C ARG A 11 -2.40 -15.86 15.23
N THR A 12 -2.56 -16.01 16.55
CA THR A 12 -3.41 -15.12 17.35
C THR A 12 -2.82 -13.71 17.40
N VAL A 13 -1.52 -13.59 17.69
CA VAL A 13 -0.82 -12.29 17.74
C VAL A 13 -0.87 -11.59 16.39
N VAL A 14 -0.58 -12.30 15.30
CA VAL A 14 -0.59 -11.72 13.95
C VAL A 14 -1.98 -11.26 13.54
N ARG A 15 -3.03 -12.03 13.85
CA ARG A 15 -4.42 -11.63 13.59
C ARG A 15 -4.79 -10.34 14.32
N ILE A 16 -4.28 -10.13 15.52
CA ILE A 16 -4.55 -8.92 16.31
C ILE A 16 -3.71 -7.74 15.82
N ILE A 17 -2.41 -7.91 15.57
CA ILE A 17 -1.50 -6.78 15.28
C ILE A 17 -1.61 -6.24 13.86
N VAL A 18 -1.89 -7.09 12.86
CA VAL A 18 -1.99 -6.68 11.44
C VAL A 18 -2.93 -5.49 11.21
N PRO A 19 -4.17 -5.45 11.74
CA PRO A 19 -5.04 -4.28 11.55
C PRO A 19 -4.46 -2.99 12.19
N PHE A 20 -3.71 -3.09 13.29
CA PHE A 20 -3.03 -1.92 13.87
C PHE A 20 -1.86 -1.44 13.00
N ILE A 21 -1.10 -2.36 12.40
CA ILE A 21 -0.02 -2.00 11.45
C ILE A 21 -0.61 -1.31 10.23
N GLN A 22 -1.74 -1.83 9.70
CA GLN A 22 -2.44 -1.23 8.57
C GLN A 22 -2.98 0.17 8.91
N LEU A 23 -3.57 0.34 10.09
CA LEU A 23 -4.03 1.66 10.55
C LEU A 23 -2.87 2.64 10.69
N PHE A 24 -1.74 2.19 11.24
CA PHE A 24 -0.52 3.00 11.34
C PHE A 24 0.03 3.36 9.96
N ALA A 25 0.03 2.43 9.01
CA ALA A 25 0.42 2.69 7.64
C ALA A 25 -0.46 3.78 6.99
N LEU A 26 -1.78 3.69 7.16
CA LEU A 26 -2.71 4.71 6.67
C LEU A 26 -2.45 6.08 7.32
N TYR A 27 -2.15 6.11 8.62
CA TYR A 27 -1.74 7.34 9.31
C TYR A 27 -0.48 7.95 8.67
N VAL A 28 0.55 7.13 8.40
CA VAL A 28 1.82 7.56 7.79
C VAL A 28 1.62 8.09 6.36
N ILE A 29 0.69 7.51 5.60
CA ILE A 29 0.31 8.00 4.25
C ILE A 29 -0.40 9.36 4.35
N MET A 30 -1.34 9.52 5.28
CA MET A 30 -2.18 10.72 5.37
C MET A 30 -1.51 11.93 6.05
N HIS A 31 -0.31 11.75 6.62
CA HIS A 31 0.39 12.79 7.37
C HIS A 31 1.82 13.07 6.84
N GLY A 32 2.20 12.55 5.67
CA GLY A 32 3.54 12.76 5.14
C GLY A 32 3.82 14.21 4.74
N ALA A 33 2.82 14.96 4.29
CA ALA A 33 3.00 16.40 4.03
C ALA A 33 3.28 17.23 5.30
N SER A 34 2.92 16.72 6.48
CA SER A 34 3.01 17.46 7.76
C SER A 34 4.02 16.88 8.75
N GLY A 35 4.67 15.77 8.41
CA GLY A 35 5.57 15.06 9.32
C GLY A 35 6.47 14.04 8.62
N PRO A 36 7.37 13.37 9.34
CA PRO A 36 8.21 12.34 8.74
C PRO A 36 7.35 11.16 8.30
N GLY A 37 7.45 10.77 7.01
CA GLY A 37 6.63 9.70 6.46
C GLY A 37 6.33 9.91 4.98
N GLY A 38 5.10 9.55 4.60
CA GLY A 38 4.56 9.71 3.26
C GLY A 38 4.14 8.41 2.60
N GLY A 39 3.71 8.54 1.34
CA GLY A 39 3.16 7.44 0.55
C GLY A 39 4.08 6.23 0.44
N PHE A 40 5.37 6.44 0.21
CA PHE A 40 6.32 5.34 0.04
C PHE A 40 6.45 4.49 1.32
N GLN A 41 6.78 5.13 2.43
CA GLN A 41 7.01 4.46 3.71
C GLN A 41 5.72 3.81 4.20
N GLY A 42 4.58 4.52 4.11
CA GLY A 42 3.28 3.97 4.48
C GLY A 42 2.88 2.79 3.60
N GLY A 43 3.10 2.87 2.29
CA GLY A 43 2.87 1.76 1.35
C GLY A 43 3.72 0.53 1.68
N VAL A 44 4.99 0.72 2.04
CA VAL A 44 5.88 -0.38 2.50
C VAL A 44 5.37 -1.01 3.79
N ILE A 45 4.97 -0.21 4.79
CA ILE A 45 4.44 -0.71 6.06
C ILE A 45 3.15 -1.52 5.82
N PHE A 46 2.26 -1.01 4.97
CA PHE A 46 1.02 -1.71 4.63
C PHE A 46 1.31 -3.02 3.89
N GLY A 47 2.20 -2.98 2.89
CA GLY A 47 2.62 -4.17 2.14
C GLY A 47 3.23 -5.23 3.05
N ALA A 48 4.11 -4.82 3.97
CA ALA A 48 4.69 -5.70 4.97
C ALA A 48 3.63 -6.35 5.88
N ALA A 49 2.57 -5.63 6.24
CA ALA A 49 1.46 -6.19 7.02
C ALA A 49 0.71 -7.30 6.25
N ILE A 50 0.47 -7.10 4.95
CA ILE A 50 -0.16 -8.13 4.10
C ILE A 50 0.77 -9.33 3.92
N ILE A 51 2.07 -9.09 3.69
CA ILE A 51 3.07 -10.15 3.57
C ILE A 51 3.16 -10.96 4.87
N LEU A 52 3.20 -10.30 6.03
CA LEU A 52 3.18 -10.96 7.33
C LEU A 52 1.94 -11.85 7.49
N TYR A 53 0.77 -11.34 7.12
CA TYR A 53 -0.46 -12.12 7.16
C TYR A 53 -0.38 -13.35 6.24
N ALA A 54 0.07 -13.18 5.00
CA ALA A 54 0.20 -14.27 4.03
C ALA A 54 1.20 -15.35 4.50
N MET A 55 2.34 -14.97 5.10
CA MET A 55 3.31 -15.93 5.62
C MET A 55 2.77 -16.83 6.74
N ILE A 56 1.82 -16.32 7.53
CA ILE A 56 1.25 -17.03 8.68
C ILE A 56 -0.01 -17.82 8.33
N PHE A 57 -0.84 -17.29 7.43
CA PHE A 57 -2.14 -17.87 7.08
C PHE A 57 -2.19 -18.61 5.73
N GLY A 58 -1.07 -18.64 5.00
CA GLY A 58 -0.93 -19.37 3.73
C GLY A 58 -0.67 -18.44 2.55
N ILE A 59 0.39 -18.72 1.81
CA ILE A 59 0.83 -17.90 0.67
C ILE A 59 -0.09 -18.15 -0.53
N GLY A 60 -0.56 -19.38 -0.73
CA GLY A 60 -1.47 -19.74 -1.82
C GLY A 60 -2.81 -19.03 -1.71
N GLU A 61 -3.40 -18.99 -0.52
CA GLU A 61 -4.64 -18.24 -0.27
C GLU A 61 -4.43 -16.72 -0.41
N GLY A 62 -3.26 -16.21 0.00
CA GLY A 62 -2.86 -14.82 -0.24
C GLY A 62 -2.76 -14.49 -1.72
N LYS A 63 -2.13 -15.36 -2.51
CA LYS A 63 -1.95 -15.21 -3.96
C LYS A 63 -3.28 -15.28 -4.72
N LYS A 64 -4.21 -16.15 -4.31
CA LYS A 64 -5.58 -16.18 -4.88
C LYS A 64 -6.33 -14.87 -4.66
N LYS A 65 -6.17 -14.26 -3.48
CA LYS A 65 -6.81 -12.97 -3.16
C LYS A 65 -6.18 -11.79 -3.88
N MET A 66 -4.89 -11.88 -4.23
CA MET A 66 -4.20 -10.85 -4.98
C MET A 66 -3.81 -11.35 -6.38
N SER A 67 -4.79 -11.33 -7.26
CA SER A 67 -4.58 -11.67 -8.67
C SER A 67 -3.71 -10.63 -9.37
N ASP A 68 -3.00 -11.04 -10.43
CA ASP A 68 -2.24 -10.13 -11.30
C ASP A 68 -3.08 -8.96 -11.83
N ALA A 69 -4.40 -9.18 -11.99
CA ALA A 69 -5.33 -8.14 -12.39
C ALA A 69 -5.49 -7.07 -11.30
N LEU A 70 -5.69 -7.47 -10.04
CA LEU A 70 -5.81 -6.55 -8.92
C LEU A 70 -4.51 -5.77 -8.69
N ASP A 71 -3.36 -6.43 -8.79
CA ASP A 71 -2.05 -5.78 -8.67
C ASP A 71 -1.87 -4.68 -9.74
N LYS A 72 -2.14 -5.01 -11.01
CA LYS A 72 -2.10 -4.04 -12.12
C LYS A 72 -3.09 -2.89 -11.92
N ILE A 73 -4.29 -3.17 -11.43
CA ILE A 73 -5.30 -2.14 -11.15
C ILE A 73 -4.81 -1.21 -10.05
N LEU A 74 -4.28 -1.74 -8.94
CA LEU A 74 -3.79 -0.90 -7.84
C LEU A 74 -2.59 -0.06 -8.29
N ALA A 75 -1.59 -0.67 -8.92
CA ALA A 75 -0.41 0.04 -9.41
C ALA A 75 -0.77 1.15 -10.43
N SER A 76 -1.67 0.85 -11.37
CA SER A 76 -2.12 1.86 -12.35
C SER A 76 -3.01 2.94 -11.72
N THR A 77 -3.82 2.60 -10.71
CA THR A 77 -4.65 3.57 -9.99
C THR A 77 -3.78 4.59 -9.25
N GLY A 78 -2.77 4.12 -8.52
CA GLY A 78 -1.86 5.01 -7.80
C GLY A 78 -1.08 5.95 -8.75
N LEU A 79 -0.59 5.42 -9.88
CA LEU A 79 0.04 6.22 -10.93
C LEU A 79 -0.93 7.22 -11.57
N THR A 80 -2.18 6.81 -11.78
CA THR A 80 -3.24 7.68 -12.34
C THR A 80 -3.55 8.82 -11.40
N ILE A 81 -3.62 8.59 -10.08
CA ILE A 81 -3.83 9.66 -9.08
C ILE A 81 -2.68 10.68 -9.13
N TYR A 82 -1.44 10.21 -9.19
CA TYR A 82 -0.25 11.06 -9.33
C TYR A 82 -0.34 11.93 -10.60
N ALA A 83 -0.59 11.29 -11.75
CA ALA A 83 -0.64 11.98 -13.04
C ALA A 83 -1.83 12.96 -13.12
N ALA A 84 -3.01 12.55 -12.68
CA ALA A 84 -4.21 13.37 -12.65
C ALA A 84 -4.02 14.61 -11.77
N THR A 85 -3.38 14.47 -10.60
CA THR A 85 -3.11 15.61 -9.71
C THR A 85 -2.22 16.65 -10.39
N GLY A 86 -1.16 16.21 -11.08
CA GLY A 86 -0.31 17.11 -11.83
C GLY A 86 -0.99 17.72 -13.07
N LEU A 87 -1.87 16.98 -13.74
CA LEU A 87 -2.68 17.49 -14.86
C LEU A 87 -3.68 18.55 -14.41
N ILE A 88 -4.30 18.39 -13.23
CA ILE A 88 -5.18 19.42 -12.63
C ILE A 88 -4.41 20.73 -12.45
N CYS A 89 -3.16 20.68 -11.98
CA CYS A 89 -2.31 21.88 -11.84
C CYS A 89 -2.11 22.59 -13.18
N ILE A 90 -1.90 21.85 -14.27
CA ILE A 90 -1.75 22.40 -15.62
C ILE A 90 -3.05 23.02 -16.13
N VAL A 91 -4.18 22.32 -15.96
CA VAL A 91 -5.50 22.82 -16.38
C VAL A 91 -5.87 24.12 -15.67
N CYS A 92 -5.43 24.29 -14.42
CA CYS A 92 -5.59 25.52 -13.65
C CYS A 92 -4.58 26.63 -14.00
N GLY A 93 -3.71 26.44 -15.00
CA GLY A 93 -2.75 27.45 -15.47
C GLY A 93 -1.38 27.42 -14.79
N GLY A 94 -1.10 26.40 -13.97
CA GLY A 94 0.22 26.17 -13.37
C GLY A 94 1.11 25.20 -14.16
N MET A 95 2.30 24.92 -13.64
CA MET A 95 3.15 23.82 -14.09
C MET A 95 2.72 22.49 -13.46
N PHE A 96 3.21 21.36 -14.00
CA PHE A 96 2.98 20.04 -13.43
C PHE A 96 3.38 20.00 -11.94
N LEU A 97 2.44 19.60 -11.06
CA LEU A 97 2.58 19.59 -9.60
C LEU A 97 2.88 20.96 -8.96
N GLN A 98 2.62 22.06 -9.66
CA GLN A 98 2.61 23.40 -9.05
C GLN A 98 1.30 23.62 -8.28
N TYR A 99 1.19 22.98 -7.12
CA TYR A 99 -0.06 22.89 -6.36
C TYR A 99 -0.70 24.24 -6.02
N GLY A 100 0.11 25.25 -5.69
CA GLY A 100 -0.37 26.60 -5.35
C GLY A 100 -1.03 27.37 -6.50
N ALA A 101 -0.97 26.86 -7.73
CA ALA A 101 -1.69 27.43 -8.88
C ALA A 101 -3.15 26.95 -8.97
N VAL A 102 -3.55 25.94 -8.20
CA VAL A 102 -4.90 25.40 -8.24
C VAL A 102 -5.83 26.27 -7.37
N PRO A 103 -6.86 26.92 -7.94
CA PRO A 103 -7.82 27.71 -7.18
C PRO A 103 -8.82 26.77 -6.49
N LEU A 104 -8.55 26.40 -5.24
CA LEU A 104 -9.43 25.60 -4.40
C LEU A 104 -9.81 26.39 -3.14
N ILE A 105 -10.95 26.05 -2.54
CA ILE A 105 -11.39 26.57 -1.24
C ILE A 105 -10.80 25.63 -0.17
N PRO A 106 -9.96 26.10 0.77
CA PRO A 106 -9.70 27.50 1.15
C PRO A 106 -8.70 28.22 0.23
N ASP A 107 -8.86 29.55 0.05
CA ASP A 107 -7.99 30.46 -0.73
C ASP A 107 -6.54 30.58 -0.21
N ASN A 108 -6.09 29.69 0.68
CA ASN A 108 -4.73 29.62 1.17
C ASN A 108 -3.90 28.65 0.32
N PRO A 109 -2.94 29.15 -0.50
CA PRO A 109 -2.13 28.30 -1.37
C PRO A 109 -1.33 27.23 -0.63
N ALA A 110 -0.98 27.48 0.64
CA ALA A 110 -0.24 26.51 1.47
C ALA A 110 -1.11 25.31 1.86
N GLU A 111 -2.39 25.54 2.19
CA GLU A 111 -3.33 24.46 2.54
C GLU A 111 -3.70 23.64 1.31
N VAL A 112 -3.94 24.29 0.17
CA VAL A 112 -4.17 23.61 -1.11
C VAL A 112 -2.98 22.72 -1.46
N SER A 113 -1.76 23.24 -1.31
CA SER A 113 -0.55 22.47 -1.55
C SER A 113 -0.46 21.24 -0.66
N LYS A 114 -0.76 21.39 0.63
CA LYS A 114 -0.79 20.27 1.57
C LYS A 114 -1.76 19.17 1.13
N TYR A 115 -3.01 19.52 0.81
CA TYR A 115 -4.01 18.52 0.39
C TYR A 115 -3.64 17.81 -0.91
N LEU A 116 -3.08 18.52 -1.88
CA LEU A 116 -2.65 17.92 -3.14
C LEU A 116 -1.39 17.05 -2.96
N ILE A 117 -0.49 17.41 -2.04
CA ILE A 117 0.64 16.55 -1.65
C ILE A 117 0.11 15.27 -0.98
N ASP A 118 -0.79 15.39 0.00
CA ASP A 118 -1.39 14.22 0.67
C ASP A 118 -2.10 13.31 -0.35
N LEU A 119 -2.79 13.88 -1.36
CA LEU A 119 -3.41 13.11 -2.44
C LEU A 119 -2.38 12.36 -3.31
N VAL A 120 -1.26 13.01 -3.63
CA VAL A 120 -0.15 12.38 -4.34
C VAL A 120 0.47 11.27 -3.50
N GLU A 121 0.64 11.47 -2.20
CA GLU A 121 1.14 10.46 -1.27
C GLU A 121 0.22 9.24 -1.18
N ILE A 122 -1.10 9.43 -1.20
CA ILE A 122 -2.06 8.32 -1.31
C ILE A 122 -1.81 7.53 -2.59
N GLY A 123 -1.67 8.22 -3.73
CA GLY A 123 -1.36 7.57 -5.02
C GLY A 123 -0.07 6.76 -4.97
N ILE A 124 1.01 7.35 -4.44
CA ILE A 124 2.29 6.67 -4.24
C ILE A 124 2.13 5.46 -3.31
N GLY A 125 1.40 5.59 -2.21
CA GLY A 125 1.18 4.52 -1.24
C GLY A 125 0.44 3.33 -1.82
N ILE A 126 -0.57 3.55 -2.67
CA ILE A 126 -1.27 2.49 -3.39
C ILE A 126 -0.32 1.76 -4.34
N THR A 127 0.48 2.49 -5.12
CA THR A 127 1.43 1.88 -6.06
C THR A 127 2.49 1.06 -5.33
N VAL A 128 3.06 1.61 -4.26
CA VAL A 128 4.10 0.94 -3.48
C VAL A 128 3.56 -0.30 -2.79
N LEU A 129 2.36 -0.24 -2.22
CA LEU A 129 1.65 -1.40 -1.67
C LEU A 129 1.54 -2.52 -2.72
N ALA A 130 1.03 -2.21 -3.91
CA ALA A 130 0.86 -3.17 -5.00
C ALA A 130 2.21 -3.82 -5.37
N VAL A 131 3.22 -3.00 -5.66
CA VAL A 131 4.56 -3.47 -6.03
C VAL A 131 5.19 -4.34 -4.94
N MET A 132 5.07 -3.96 -3.66
CA MET A 132 5.61 -4.75 -2.54
C MET A 132 5.02 -6.15 -2.50
N ILE A 133 3.71 -6.27 -2.62
CA ILE A 133 3.05 -7.57 -2.55
C ILE A 133 3.31 -8.37 -3.84
N SER A 134 3.34 -7.71 -5.00
CA SER A 134 3.69 -8.32 -6.30
C SER A 134 5.08 -8.94 -6.27
N LEU A 135 6.07 -8.18 -5.80
CA LEU A 135 7.45 -8.67 -5.63
C LEU A 135 7.48 -9.88 -4.71
N PHE A 136 6.77 -9.83 -3.58
CA PHE A 136 6.73 -10.95 -2.64
C PHE A 136 6.16 -12.23 -3.29
N PHE A 137 4.99 -12.18 -3.93
CA PHE A 137 4.38 -13.38 -4.50
C PHE A 137 5.07 -13.88 -5.78
N ASN A 138 5.76 -13.01 -6.52
CA ASN A 138 6.54 -13.41 -7.69
C ASN A 138 7.85 -14.11 -7.30
N VAL A 139 8.43 -13.76 -6.15
CA VAL A 139 9.65 -14.40 -5.61
C VAL A 139 9.33 -15.60 -4.72
N SER A 140 8.12 -15.67 -4.16
CA SER A 140 7.73 -16.76 -3.27
C SER A 140 7.71 -18.12 -3.99
N PRO A 141 8.29 -19.17 -3.38
CA PRO A 141 8.24 -20.51 -3.96
C PRO A 141 6.78 -21.03 -4.02
N PRO A 142 6.45 -21.92 -4.96
CA PRO A 142 5.17 -22.60 -4.97
C PRO A 142 4.97 -23.37 -3.65
N GLU A 143 3.75 -23.37 -3.13
CA GLU A 143 3.42 -24.18 -1.96
C GLU A 143 3.71 -25.66 -2.30
N SER A 144 4.58 -26.30 -1.51
CA SER A 144 4.78 -27.74 -1.59
C SER A 144 3.48 -28.42 -1.21
N GLU A 145 3.02 -29.36 -2.04
CA GLU A 145 1.88 -30.22 -1.70
C GLU A 145 2.12 -30.86 -0.32
N PRO A 146 1.08 -30.99 0.51
CA PRO A 146 1.23 -31.68 1.79
C PRO A 146 1.76 -33.09 1.50
N GLU A 147 2.87 -33.46 2.13
CA GLU A 147 3.31 -34.86 2.18
C GLU A 147 2.10 -35.67 2.66
N GLU A 148 1.56 -36.52 1.79
CA GLU A 148 0.59 -37.52 2.20
C GLU A 148 1.25 -38.28 3.35
N ALA A 149 0.68 -38.13 4.55
CA ALA A 149 1.10 -38.93 5.69
C ALA A 149 0.88 -40.39 5.28
N GLU A 150 1.97 -41.11 5.00
CA GLU A 150 1.96 -42.56 4.96
C GLU A 150 1.49 -43.05 6.33
N GLU A 151 0.22 -43.44 6.44
CA GLU A 151 -0.29 -44.52 7.30
C GLU A 151 -1.72 -44.95 6.91
#